data_AF-A0A4Y2T4L9-F1
#
_entry.id   AF-A0A4Y2T4L9-F1
#
_cell.length_a   1.000
_cell.length_b   1.000
_cell.length_c   1.000
_cell.angle_alpha   90.00
_cell.angle_beta   90.00
_cell.angle_gamma   90.00
#
_symmetry.space_group_name_H-M   'P 1'
#
loop_
_entity.id
_entity.type
_entity.pdbx_description
1 polymer ?
#
loop_
_entity_poly.entity_id
_entity_poly.type
_entity_poly.pdbx_seq_one_letter_code
_entity_poly.pdbx_strand_id
1 'polypeptide(L)'
;TQFYVVSSTTRWTDFVKASQLVALLRGSAAEVLQGIAIDKLTDLTTNEKALESRFGASHLTQFYRKELKIKRQKPGESLQVLSADV
;
A
#
# COMPACT_ATOMS: atom_id res chain seq x y z
N THR A 1 -7.69 -11.42 -2.08
CA THR A 1 -8.56 -10.34 -1.55
C THR A 1 -9.98 -10.52 -2.10
N GLN A 2 -10.99 -9.88 -1.49
CA GLN A 2 -12.37 -9.93 -2.00
C GLN A 2 -12.49 -9.40 -3.44
N PHE A 3 -11.67 -8.41 -3.81
CA PHE A 3 -11.58 -7.88 -5.17
C PHE A 3 -11.28 -8.97 -6.24
N TYR A 4 -10.31 -9.86 -6.00
CA TYR A 4 -9.99 -10.94 -6.95
C TYR A 4 -11.08 -12.01 -7.04
N VAL A 5 -11.78 -12.27 -5.94
CA VAL A 5 -12.94 -13.20 -5.92
C VAL A 5 -14.07 -12.63 -6.77
N VAL A 6 -14.44 -11.37 -6.57
CA VAL A 6 -15.49 -10.70 -7.35
C VAL A 6 -15.09 -10.65 -8.83
N SER A 7 -13.91 -10.14 -9.14
CA SER A 7 -13.48 -9.98 -10.55
C SER A 7 -13.34 -11.31 -11.32
N SER A 8 -12.98 -12.40 -10.65
CA SER A 8 -12.89 -13.73 -11.29
C SER A 8 -14.28 -14.35 -11.53
N THR A 9 -15.18 -14.28 -10.54
CA THR A 9 -16.55 -14.79 -10.66
C THR A 9 -17.35 -14.06 -11.74
N THR A 10 -17.11 -12.76 -11.91
CA THR A 10 -17.73 -11.94 -12.96
C THR A 10 -16.93 -11.91 -14.27
N ARG A 11 -15.79 -12.61 -14.35
CA ARG A 11 -14.91 -12.70 -15.52
C ARG A 11 -14.50 -11.34 -16.08
N TRP A 12 -14.15 -10.40 -15.20
CA TRP A 12 -13.63 -9.11 -15.63
C TRP A 12 -12.32 -9.26 -16.40
N THR A 13 -12.18 -8.49 -17.47
CA THR A 13 -10.90 -8.32 -18.17
C THR A 13 -9.94 -7.52 -17.29
N ASP A 14 -8.64 -7.62 -17.54
CA ASP A 14 -7.64 -6.90 -16.73
C ASP A 14 -7.79 -5.37 -16.86
N PHE A 15 -8.26 -4.89 -18.01
CA PHE A 15 -8.63 -3.48 -18.19
C PHE A 15 -9.77 -3.05 -17.24
N VAL A 16 -10.82 -3.88 -17.13
CA VAL A 16 -11.96 -3.61 -16.22
C VAL A 16 -11.48 -3.69 -14.78
N LYS A 17 -10.66 -4.68 -14.42
CA LYS A 17 -10.05 -4.78 -13.10
C LYS A 17 -9.23 -3.53 -12.77
N ALA A 18 -8.37 -3.07 -13.68
CA ALA A 18 -7.54 -1.88 -13.46
C ALA A 18 -8.40 -0.63 -13.21
N SER A 19 -9.41 -0.40 -14.07
CA SER A 19 -10.32 0.73 -13.95
C SER A 19 -11.12 0.71 -12.64
N GLN A 20 -11.62 -0.46 -12.25
CA GLN A 20 -12.37 -0.64 -11.01
C GLN A 20 -11.47 -0.50 -9.77
N LEU A 21 -10.26 -1.06 -9.82
CA LEU A 21 -9.28 -0.90 -8.75
C LEU A 21 -8.98 0.57 -8.50
N VAL A 22 -8.66 1.33 -9.56
CA VAL A 22 -8.45 2.79 -9.50
C VAL A 22 -9.67 3.51 -8.90
N ALA A 23 -10.88 3.15 -9.33
CA ALA A 23 -12.11 3.76 -8.84
C ALA A 23 -12.38 3.49 -7.35
N LEU A 24 -11.90 2.37 -6.80
CA LEU A 24 -12.05 1.98 -5.40
C LEU A 24 -11.01 2.61 -4.46
N LEU A 25 -9.88 3.10 -4.98
CA LEU A 25 -8.84 3.71 -4.16
C LEU A 25 -9.32 5.02 -3.54
N ARG A 26 -9.05 5.19 -2.25
CA ARG A 26 -9.41 6.38 -1.44
C ARG A 26 -8.27 6.72 -0.48
N GLY A 27 -8.23 7.96 -0.02
CA GLY A 27 -7.23 8.43 0.96
C GLY A 27 -5.79 8.19 0.52
N SER A 28 -4.94 7.72 1.44
CA SER A 28 -3.52 7.43 1.19
C SER A 28 -3.27 6.40 0.10
N ALA A 29 -4.25 5.52 -0.17
CA ALA A 29 -4.14 4.56 -1.26
C ALA A 29 -4.36 5.21 -2.63
N ALA A 30 -5.19 6.26 -2.72
CA ALA A 30 -5.38 7.02 -3.96
C ALA A 30 -4.16 7.88 -4.31
N GLU A 31 -3.37 8.30 -3.33
CA GLU A 31 -2.13 9.05 -3.55
C GLU A 31 -1.07 8.26 -4.34
N VAL A 32 -1.14 6.92 -4.32
CA VAL A 32 -0.28 6.05 -5.17
C VAL A 32 -0.44 6.38 -6.65
N LEU A 33 -1.60 6.86 -7.07
CA LEU A 33 -1.89 7.17 -8.47
C LEU A 33 -1.15 8.41 -8.98
N GLN A 34 -0.71 9.31 -8.09
CA GLN A 34 -0.03 10.55 -8.48
C GLN A 34 1.33 10.30 -9.14
N GLY A 35 1.97 9.15 -8.87
CA GLY A 35 3.24 8.75 -9.47
C GLY A 35 3.11 7.88 -10.72
N ILE A 36 1.89 7.55 -11.14
CA ILE A 36 1.62 6.67 -12.27
C ILE A 36 1.16 7.51 -13.47
N ALA A 37 1.74 7.26 -14.64
CA ALA A 37 1.29 7.92 -15.87
C ALA A 37 -0.16 7.51 -16.19
N ILE A 38 -0.98 8.46 -16.65
CA ILE A 38 -2.43 8.23 -16.83
C ILE A 38 -2.72 7.10 -17.82
N ASP A 39 -1.93 6.99 -18.89
CA ASP A 39 -1.99 5.92 -19.89
C ASP A 39 -1.69 4.53 -19.31
N LYS A 40 -1.04 4.47 -18.14
CA LYS A 40 -0.70 3.23 -17.43
C LYS A 40 -1.68 2.89 -16.31
N LEU A 41 -2.62 3.77 -15.97
CA LEU A 41 -3.65 3.48 -14.98
C LEU A 41 -4.61 2.36 -15.41
N THR A 42 -4.64 2.06 -16.70
CA THR A 42 -5.42 0.94 -17.27
C THR A 42 -4.67 -0.39 -17.22
N ASP A 43 -3.39 -0.39 -16.84
CA ASP A 43 -2.61 -1.61 -16.61
C ASP A 43 -2.73 -2.05 -15.15
N LEU A 44 -3.39 -3.19 -14.96
CA LEU A 44 -3.61 -3.78 -13.63
C LEU A 44 -2.29 -4.03 -12.90
N THR A 45 -1.26 -4.51 -13.61
CA THR A 45 0.03 -4.87 -13.02
C THR A 45 0.76 -3.65 -12.47
N THR A 46 0.73 -2.54 -13.19
CA THR A 46 1.33 -1.28 -12.74
C THR A 46 0.66 -0.78 -11.46
N ASN A 47 -0.66 -0.82 -11.39
CA ASN A 47 -1.41 -0.39 -10.20
C ASN A 47 -1.13 -1.29 -8.99
N GLU A 48 -1.13 -2.61 -9.18
CA GLU A 48 -0.83 -3.59 -8.12
C GLU A 48 0.60 -3.42 -7.59
N LYS A 49 1.59 -3.27 -8.47
CA LYS A 49 2.98 -3.05 -8.07
C LYS A 49 3.18 -1.75 -7.31
N ALA A 50 2.49 -0.68 -7.69
CA ALA A 50 2.59 0.59 -7.00
C ALA A 50 1.97 0.52 -5.59
N LEU A 51 0.85 -0.20 -5.44
CA LEU A 51 0.25 -0.48 -4.14
C LEU A 51 1.16 -1.36 -3.28
N GLU A 52 1.70 -2.45 -3.85
CA GLU A 52 2.65 -3.34 -3.15
C GLU A 52 3.93 -2.60 -2.76
N SER A 53 4.44 -1.69 -3.60
CA SER A 53 5.62 -0.90 -3.26
C SER A 53 5.38 0.05 -2.09
N ARG A 54 4.15 0.54 -1.88
CA ARG A 54 3.84 1.48 -0.80
C ARG A 54 3.37 0.79 0.47
N PHE A 55 2.58 -0.26 0.34
CA PHE A 55 1.87 -0.92 1.46
C PHE A 55 2.29 -2.38 1.66
N GLY A 56 3.07 -2.95 0.74
CA GLY A 56 3.55 -4.32 0.84
C GLY A 56 4.48 -4.53 2.03
N ALA A 57 4.49 -5.76 2.53
CA ALA A 57 5.20 -6.12 3.77
C ALA A 57 6.71 -5.84 3.70
N SER A 58 7.30 -5.99 2.51
CA SER A 58 8.72 -5.71 2.28
C SER A 58 9.07 -4.23 2.48
N HIS A 59 8.21 -3.32 2.00
CA HIS A 59 8.39 -1.90 2.17
C HIS A 59 8.09 -1.45 3.60
N LEU A 60 7.03 -1.98 4.21
CA LEU A 60 6.72 -1.72 5.63
C LEU A 60 7.87 -2.14 6.54
N THR A 61 8.49 -3.30 6.29
CA THR A 61 9.65 -3.76 7.06
C THR A 61 10.82 -2.78 6.96
N GLN A 62 11.11 -2.26 5.77
CA GLN A 62 12.19 -1.26 5.59
C GLN A 62 11.85 0.08 6.24
N PHE A 63 10.59 0.51 6.12
CA PHE A 63 10.08 1.72 6.75
C PHE A 63 10.22 1.64 8.29
N TYR A 64 9.68 0.60 8.92
CA TYR A 64 9.79 0.41 10.38
C TYR A 64 11.24 0.24 10.82
N ARG A 65 12.08 -0.44 10.04
CA ARG A 65 13.52 -0.53 10.34
C ARG A 65 14.18 0.85 10.37
N LYS A 66 13.78 1.77 9.49
CA LYS A 66 14.30 3.15 9.47
C LYS A 66 13.78 3.93 10.68
N GLU A 67 12.49 3.86 10.98
CA GLU A 67 11.88 4.51 12.14
C GLU A 67 12.52 4.04 13.46
N LEU A 68 12.76 2.72 13.60
CA LEU A 68 13.39 2.15 14.80
C LEU A 68 14.86 2.55 14.96
N LYS A 69 15.58 2.86 13.87
CA LYS A 69 16.96 3.37 13.97
C LYS A 69 17.04 4.80 14.50
N ILE A 70 16.03 5.61 14.20
CA ILE A 70 15.98 7.02 14.64
C ILE A 70 15.32 7.17 16.01
N LYS A 71 14.46 6.22 16.39
CA LYS A 71 13.81 6.23 17.70
C LYS A 71 14.83 5.93 18.80
N ARG A 72 14.95 6.86 19.74
CA ARG A 72 15.78 6.73 20.95
C ARG A 72 14.88 6.89 22.17
N GLN A 73 15.11 6.05 23.17
CA GLN A 73 14.45 6.17 24.48
C GLN A 73 14.71 7.57 25.05
N LYS A 74 13.66 8.28 25.44
CA LYS A 74 13.79 9.56 26.12
C LYS A 74 14.11 9.34 27.61
N PRO A 75 14.79 10.28 28.28
CA PRO A 75 14.98 10.21 29.72
C PRO A 75 13.62 10.11 30.44
N GLY A 76 13.43 9.05 31.23
CA GLY A 76 12.19 8.80 31.97
C GLY A 76 11.09 8.05 31.20
N GLU A 77 11.28 7.74 29.91
CA GLU A 77 10.36 6.89 29.13
C GLU A 77 10.60 5.42 29.48
N SER A 78 9.55 4.67 29.83
CA SER A 78 9.69 3.23 30.08
C SER A 78 9.83 2.45 28.78
N LEU A 79 10.48 1.28 28.84
CA LEU A 79 10.62 0.43 27.65
C LEU A 79 9.27 -0.05 27.10
N GLN A 80 8.25 -0.21 27.96
CA GLN A 80 6.89 -0.58 27.53
C GLN A 80 6.25 0.54 26.71
N VAL A 81 6.41 1.80 27.12
CA VAL A 81 5.93 2.97 26.38
C VAL A 81 6.68 3.09 25.05
N LEU A 82 8.00 2.91 25.07
CA LEU A 82 8.83 2.93 23.87
C LEU A 82 8.42 1.85 22.84
N SER A 83 8.04 0.65 23.30
CA SER A 83 7.64 -0.48 22.46
C SER A 83 6.19 -0.43 21.98
N ALA A 84 5.32 0.37 22.62
CA ALA A 84 3.90 0.46 22.26
C ALA A 84 3.65 1.21 20.94
N ASP A 85 4.62 2.00 20.51
CA ASP A 85 4.60 2.80 19.28
C ASP A 85 5.14 2.04 18.04
N VAL A 86 5.29 0.71 18.13
CA VAL A 86 5.83 -0.19 17.09
C VAL A 86 4.76 -1.21 16.71
#